data_AF-C6I006-F1
#
_entry.id   AF-C6I006-F1
#
_cell.length_a   1.000
_cell.length_b   1.000
_cell.length_c   1.000
_cell.angle_alpha   90.00
_cell.angle_beta   90.00
_cell.angle_gamma   90.00
#
_symmetry.space_group_name_H-M   'P 1'
#
loop_
_entity.id
_entity.type
_entity.pdbx_description
1 polymer ?
#
loop_
_entity_poly.entity_id
_entity_poly.type
_entity_poly.pdbx_seq_one_letter_code
_entity_poly.pdbx_strand_id
1 'polypeptide(L)'
;MNATSPTEDFFNSFIGSTPGWTLLVMFAMAAIFVWSFFRKFTPQYVRSAPTIFTTLGIFFTFVGISLALFSFNTKDLQNSLPAFLSGMKTAFYISILGVLFSLAIKVRYAIYGIPKKFRAEEPDPGQELVRHHLTLHGLLSGGETPEERLPLSVLMAGMRKETREGLKAIEETLEQYLSKMTENNSRALLEALQNVVKSFESRLNESTASTMKELSLAVKEIVSWQEGYREAMPRITAELAKIANPMEKIGEFTWVIPHLWWGTHTL
;
A
#
# COMPACT_ATOMS: atom_id res chain seq x y z
N MET A 1 -44.42 -16.02 -13.01
CA MET A 1 -42.95 -16.15 -13.06
C MET A 1 -42.40 -14.74 -13.00
N ASN A 2 -42.07 -14.24 -11.80
CA ASN A 2 -41.50 -12.91 -11.63
C ASN A 2 -40.03 -12.97 -12.06
N ALA A 3 -39.71 -12.34 -13.19
CA ALA A 3 -38.34 -12.06 -13.54
C ALA A 3 -37.85 -10.96 -12.59
N THR A 4 -37.10 -11.35 -11.56
CA THR A 4 -36.37 -10.42 -10.70
C THR A 4 -35.39 -9.65 -11.58
N SER A 5 -35.33 -8.35 -11.38
CA SER A 5 -34.40 -7.49 -12.14
C SER A 5 -32.95 -7.90 -11.82
N PRO A 6 -31.97 -7.73 -12.73
CA PRO A 6 -30.57 -8.09 -12.48
C PRO A 6 -29.97 -7.42 -11.24
N THR A 7 -30.56 -6.31 -10.79
CA THR A 7 -30.24 -5.66 -9.51
C THR A 7 -30.74 -6.46 -8.30
N GLU A 8 -31.94 -7.02 -8.34
CA GLU A 8 -32.48 -7.83 -7.24
C GLU A 8 -31.71 -9.14 -7.07
N ASP A 9 -31.30 -9.77 -8.17
CA ASP A 9 -30.46 -10.98 -8.11
C ASP A 9 -29.08 -10.68 -7.51
N PHE A 10 -28.50 -9.52 -7.84
CA PHE A 10 -27.26 -9.05 -7.24
C PHE A 10 -27.41 -8.80 -5.73
N PHE A 11 -28.46 -8.11 -5.30
CA PHE A 11 -28.69 -7.82 -3.88
C PHE A 11 -28.97 -9.09 -3.08
N ASN A 12 -29.77 -10.01 -3.61
CA ASN A 12 -30.07 -11.28 -2.96
C ASN A 12 -28.83 -12.19 -2.89
N SER A 13 -28.01 -12.22 -3.94
CA SER A 13 -26.71 -12.92 -3.95
C SER A 13 -25.71 -12.29 -2.98
N PHE A 14 -25.68 -10.96 -2.88
CA PHE A 14 -24.83 -10.24 -1.94
C PHE A 14 -25.26 -10.46 -0.48
N ILE A 15 -26.55 -10.35 -0.18
CA ILE A 15 -27.09 -10.60 1.17
C ILE A 15 -26.91 -12.07 1.56
N GLY A 16 -27.05 -13.01 0.61
CA GLY A 16 -26.89 -14.44 0.86
C GLY A 16 -25.44 -14.92 1.02
N SER A 17 -24.46 -14.20 0.46
CA SER A 17 -23.02 -14.57 0.52
C SER A 17 -22.23 -13.86 1.62
N THR A 18 -22.86 -12.90 2.32
CA THR A 18 -22.18 -12.05 3.30
C THR A 18 -22.44 -12.50 4.73
N PRO A 19 -21.43 -12.41 5.63
CA PRO A 19 -21.62 -12.74 7.03
C PRO A 19 -22.70 -11.86 7.67
N GLY A 20 -23.62 -12.43 8.46
CA GLY A 20 -24.74 -11.68 9.04
C GLY A 20 -24.35 -10.45 9.88
N TRP A 21 -23.14 -10.43 10.44
CA TRP A 21 -22.63 -9.29 11.19
C TRP A 21 -22.35 -8.05 10.33
N THR A 22 -21.94 -8.20 9.05
CA THR A 22 -21.69 -7.04 8.16
C THR A 22 -23.00 -6.35 7.78
N LEU A 23 -24.06 -7.14 7.60
CA LEU A 23 -25.40 -6.63 7.31
C LEU A 23 -25.97 -5.83 8.48
N LEU A 24 -25.73 -6.29 9.71
CA LEU A 24 -26.11 -5.57 10.93
C LEU A 24 -25.42 -4.20 10.99
N VAL A 25 -24.12 -4.15 10.73
CA VAL A 25 -23.35 -2.89 10.70
C VAL A 25 -23.87 -1.93 9.63
N MET A 26 -24.13 -2.42 8.42
CA MET A 26 -24.68 -1.60 7.33
C MET A 26 -26.07 -1.06 7.68
N PHE A 27 -26.93 -1.90 8.26
CA PHE A 27 -28.26 -1.50 8.71
C PHE A 27 -28.18 -0.46 9.85
N ALA A 28 -27.28 -0.64 10.80
CA ALA A 28 -27.05 0.33 11.87
C ALA A 28 -26.55 1.68 11.32
N MET A 29 -25.59 1.68 10.38
CA MET A 29 -25.14 2.91 9.71
C MET A 29 -26.27 3.60 8.95
N ALA A 30 -27.10 2.85 8.23
CA ALA A 30 -28.26 3.39 7.51
C ALA A 30 -29.32 3.93 8.47
N ALA A 31 -29.61 3.24 9.58
CA ALA A 31 -30.55 3.67 10.60
C ALA A 31 -30.08 4.95 11.30
N ILE A 32 -28.78 5.06 11.62
CA ILE A 32 -28.18 6.28 12.18
C ILE A 32 -28.26 7.43 11.18
N PHE A 33 -27.98 7.18 9.90
CA PHE A 33 -28.11 8.17 8.84
C PHE A 33 -29.55 8.67 8.70
N VAL A 34 -30.53 7.76 8.64
CA VAL A 34 -31.96 8.08 8.52
C VAL A 34 -32.46 8.80 9.78
N TRP A 35 -32.14 8.30 10.97
CA TRP A 35 -32.47 8.94 12.23
C TRP A 35 -31.92 10.36 12.31
N SER A 36 -30.67 10.55 11.88
CA SER A 36 -30.07 11.87 11.86
C SER A 36 -30.57 12.76 10.73
N PHE A 37 -31.12 12.19 9.66
CA PHE A 37 -31.76 12.94 8.58
C PHE A 37 -33.14 13.49 8.99
N PHE A 38 -33.86 12.78 9.86
CA PHE A 38 -35.17 13.20 10.39
C PHE A 38 -35.07 14.07 11.65
N ARG A 39 -33.99 13.99 12.43
CA ARG A 39 -33.80 14.82 13.64
C ARG A 39 -33.27 16.21 13.26
N LYS A 40 -33.74 17.28 13.95
CA LYS A 40 -33.41 18.69 13.62
C LYS A 40 -31.90 18.91 13.48
N PHE A 41 -31.50 19.44 12.32
CA PHE A 41 -30.10 19.70 11.94
C PHE A 41 -29.48 20.78 12.84
N THR A 42 -28.47 20.39 13.61
CA THR A 42 -27.60 21.30 14.38
C THR A 42 -26.32 21.55 13.56
N PRO A 43 -25.78 22.78 13.50
CA PRO A 43 -24.55 23.12 12.75
C PRO A 43 -23.33 22.23 13.05
N GLN A 44 -23.19 21.79 14.30
CA GLN A 44 -22.07 20.97 14.76
C GLN A 44 -22.14 19.58 14.11
N TYR A 45 -23.36 19.07 13.89
CA TYR A 45 -23.58 17.82 13.18
C TYR A 45 -23.13 17.92 11.72
N VAL A 46 -23.42 19.03 11.02
CA VAL A 46 -23.00 19.23 9.62
C VAL A 46 -21.47 19.28 9.49
N ARG A 47 -20.78 19.84 10.49
CA ARG A 47 -19.30 19.94 10.49
C ARG A 47 -18.64 18.59 10.78
N SER A 48 -19.16 17.83 11.74
CA SER A 48 -18.49 16.62 12.24
C SER A 48 -18.99 15.32 11.59
N ALA A 49 -20.26 15.24 11.19
CA ALA A 49 -20.85 14.00 10.68
C ALA A 49 -20.18 13.48 9.40
N PRO A 50 -19.89 14.31 8.36
CA PRO A 50 -19.22 13.81 7.16
C PRO A 50 -17.88 13.13 7.50
N THR A 51 -17.08 13.74 8.37
CA THR A 51 -15.79 13.19 8.82
C THR A 51 -15.98 11.88 9.56
N ILE A 52 -16.94 11.80 10.50
CA ILE A 52 -17.24 10.57 11.25
C ILE A 52 -17.66 9.45 10.30
N PHE A 53 -18.55 9.71 9.33
CA PHE A 53 -18.99 8.69 8.37
C PHE A 53 -17.86 8.23 7.45
N THR A 54 -16.97 9.13 7.01
CA THR A 54 -15.78 8.73 6.24
C THR A 54 -14.79 7.91 7.07
N THR A 55 -14.49 8.33 8.30
CA THR A 55 -13.57 7.62 9.18
C THR A 55 -14.13 6.25 9.57
N LEU A 56 -15.44 6.14 9.80
CA LEU A 56 -16.10 4.88 10.06
C LEU A 56 -16.04 3.94 8.84
N GLY A 57 -16.24 4.48 7.63
CA GLY A 57 -16.06 3.73 6.38
C GLY A 57 -14.64 3.17 6.22
N ILE A 58 -13.63 4.00 6.46
CA ILE A 58 -12.20 3.60 6.42
C ILE A 58 -11.89 2.59 7.53
N PHE A 59 -12.44 2.76 8.73
CA PHE A 59 -12.24 1.79 9.81
C PHE A 59 -12.75 0.40 9.42
N PHE A 60 -13.93 0.31 8.81
CA PHE A 60 -14.49 -0.97 8.40
C PHE A 60 -13.76 -1.62 7.22
N THR A 61 -13.05 -0.86 6.36
CA THR A 61 -12.17 -1.49 5.35
C THR A 61 -11.00 -2.21 6.00
N PHE A 62 -10.35 -1.58 6.97
CA PHE A 62 -9.26 -2.21 7.72
C PHE A 62 -9.72 -3.45 8.47
N VAL A 63 -10.90 -3.38 9.12
CA VAL A 63 -11.48 -4.55 9.81
C VAL A 63 -11.80 -5.67 8.82
N GLY A 64 -12.41 -5.37 7.67
CA GLY A 64 -12.76 -6.39 6.67
C GLY A 64 -11.53 -7.05 6.04
N ILE A 65 -10.49 -6.29 5.72
CA ILE A 65 -9.21 -6.85 5.23
C ILE A 65 -8.53 -7.68 6.32
N SER A 66 -8.53 -7.21 7.57
CA SER A 66 -7.95 -7.94 8.70
C SER A 66 -8.63 -9.28 8.94
N LEU A 67 -9.97 -9.33 8.89
CA LEU A 67 -10.73 -10.58 9.02
C LEU A 67 -10.52 -11.51 7.82
N ALA A 68 -10.42 -10.95 6.61
CA ALA A 68 -10.12 -11.73 5.41
C ALA A 68 -8.73 -12.40 5.48
N LEU A 69 -7.72 -11.67 5.96
CA LEU A 69 -6.37 -12.19 6.17
C LEU A 69 -6.31 -13.20 7.33
N PHE A 70 -7.12 -13.03 8.37
CA PHE A 70 -7.19 -13.98 9.48
C PHE A 70 -7.67 -15.36 9.03
N SER A 71 -8.59 -15.41 8.06
CA SER A 71 -9.06 -16.66 7.45
C SER A 71 -8.18 -17.19 6.31
N PHE A 72 -7.11 -16.50 5.94
CA PHE A 72 -6.29 -16.86 4.77
C PHE A 72 -5.24 -17.92 5.11
N ASN A 73 -5.35 -19.11 4.52
CA ASN A 73 -4.39 -20.18 4.70
C ASN A 73 -3.44 -20.30 3.49
N THR A 74 -2.15 -20.09 3.72
CA THR A 74 -1.11 -20.17 2.68
C THR A 74 -0.88 -21.59 2.15
N LYS A 75 -1.35 -22.62 2.86
CA LYS A 75 -1.22 -24.03 2.45
C LYS A 75 -2.38 -24.52 1.58
N ASP A 76 -3.49 -23.79 1.55
CA ASP A 76 -4.67 -24.14 0.76
C ASP A 76 -5.24 -22.88 0.07
N LEU A 77 -4.63 -22.52 -1.06
CA LEU A 77 -5.04 -21.35 -1.84
C LEU A 77 -6.43 -21.50 -2.46
N GLN A 78 -6.86 -22.72 -2.80
CA GLN A 78 -8.12 -22.93 -3.53
C GLN A 78 -9.34 -22.58 -2.66
N ASN A 79 -9.29 -22.89 -1.36
CA ASN A 79 -10.35 -22.56 -0.41
C ASN A 79 -10.18 -21.16 0.21
N SER A 80 -8.95 -20.66 0.33
CA SER A 80 -8.66 -19.37 0.96
C SER A 80 -8.91 -18.17 0.05
N LEU A 81 -8.72 -18.30 -1.27
CA LEU A 81 -8.91 -17.20 -2.22
C LEU A 81 -10.38 -16.73 -2.31
N PRO A 82 -11.39 -17.61 -2.46
CA PRO A 82 -12.79 -17.17 -2.51
C PRO A 82 -13.25 -16.49 -1.22
N ALA A 83 -12.84 -17.01 -0.05
CA ALA A 83 -13.17 -16.44 1.25
C ALA A 83 -12.53 -15.05 1.43
N PHE A 84 -11.27 -14.91 1.04
CA PHE A 84 -10.55 -13.64 1.07
C PHE A 84 -11.19 -12.57 0.16
N LEU A 85 -11.54 -12.94 -1.07
CA LEU A 85 -12.20 -12.04 -2.01
C LEU A 85 -13.58 -11.60 -1.52
N SER A 86 -14.33 -12.49 -0.85
CA SER A 86 -15.62 -12.14 -0.24
C SER A 86 -15.44 -11.14 0.91
N GLY A 87 -14.47 -11.36 1.80
CA GLY A 87 -14.13 -10.43 2.89
C GLY A 87 -13.72 -9.04 2.39
N MET A 88 -12.87 -8.97 1.36
CA MET A 88 -12.48 -7.69 0.76
C MET A 88 -13.65 -6.99 0.06
N LYS A 89 -14.49 -7.74 -0.67
CA LYS A 89 -15.68 -7.22 -1.36
C LYS A 89 -16.65 -6.55 -0.37
N THR A 90 -16.92 -7.19 0.77
CA THR A 90 -17.80 -6.59 1.80
C THR A 90 -17.22 -5.33 2.42
N ALA A 91 -15.93 -5.33 2.75
CA ALA A 91 -15.24 -4.16 3.28
C ALA A 91 -15.33 -2.96 2.32
N PHE A 92 -15.20 -3.22 1.02
CA PHE A 92 -15.31 -2.21 -0.03
C PHE A 92 -16.69 -1.55 -0.08
N TYR A 93 -17.77 -2.32 0.00
CA TYR A 93 -19.13 -1.76 -0.03
C TYR A 93 -19.47 -0.92 1.19
N ILE A 94 -19.02 -1.32 2.39
CA ILE A 94 -19.21 -0.53 3.61
C ILE A 94 -18.49 0.83 3.49
N SER A 95 -17.30 0.84 2.89
CA SER A 95 -16.56 2.08 2.61
C SER A 95 -17.28 3.01 1.63
N ILE A 96 -17.81 2.44 0.54
CA ILE A 96 -18.58 3.21 -0.45
C ILE A 96 -19.78 3.87 0.23
N LEU A 97 -20.51 3.12 1.07
CA LEU A 97 -21.63 3.67 1.83
C LEU A 97 -21.22 4.81 2.77
N GLY A 98 -20.11 4.66 3.51
CA GLY A 98 -19.60 5.72 4.39
C GLY A 98 -19.28 7.02 3.64
N VAL A 99 -18.63 6.91 2.49
CA VAL A 99 -18.33 8.07 1.63
C VAL A 99 -19.60 8.65 1.02
N LEU A 100 -20.53 7.82 0.52
CA LEU A 100 -21.81 8.27 -0.04
C LEU A 100 -22.64 9.03 0.99
N PHE A 101 -22.72 8.56 2.23
CA PHE A 101 -23.42 9.26 3.30
C PHE A 101 -22.74 10.59 3.65
N SER A 102 -21.41 10.62 3.70
CA SER A 102 -20.67 11.87 3.95
C SER A 102 -20.90 12.91 2.86
N LEU A 103 -20.98 12.49 1.60
CA LEU A 103 -21.20 13.35 0.45
C LEU A 103 -22.66 13.81 0.39
N ALA A 104 -23.62 12.92 0.67
CA ALA A 104 -25.04 13.25 0.72
C ALA A 104 -25.33 14.34 1.76
N ILE A 105 -24.65 14.32 2.92
CA ILE A 105 -24.75 15.38 3.94
C ILE A 105 -24.22 16.71 3.40
N LYS A 106 -23.04 16.71 2.75
CA LYS A 106 -22.44 17.93 2.17
C LYS A 106 -23.28 18.51 1.03
N VAL A 107 -23.75 17.67 0.12
CA VAL A 107 -24.57 18.09 -1.04
C VAL A 107 -25.92 18.63 -0.58
N ARG A 108 -26.58 17.94 0.36
CA ARG A 108 -27.85 18.44 0.93
C ARG A 108 -27.66 19.79 1.61
N TYR A 109 -26.57 19.99 2.34
CA TYR A 109 -26.28 21.27 2.95
C TYR A 109 -25.97 22.38 1.92
N ALA A 110 -25.24 22.05 0.86
CA ALA A 110 -24.95 22.99 -0.22
C ALA A 110 -26.23 23.43 -0.97
N ILE A 111 -27.22 22.54 -1.12
CA ILE A 111 -28.47 22.82 -1.83
C ILE A 111 -29.49 23.54 -0.94
N TYR A 112 -29.68 23.10 0.31
CA TYR A 112 -30.74 23.62 1.20
C TYR A 112 -30.33 24.86 2.00
N GLY A 113 -29.06 25.26 1.95
CA GLY A 113 -28.57 26.49 2.57
C GLY A 113 -28.46 26.43 4.10
N ILE A 114 -27.54 27.23 4.63
CA ILE A 114 -27.23 27.29 6.06
C ILE A 114 -28.33 28.08 6.77
N PRO A 115 -29.08 27.51 7.74
CA PRO A 115 -29.88 28.34 8.63
C PRO A 115 -28.92 29.28 9.40
N LYS A 116 -29.07 30.59 9.18
CA LYS A 116 -28.23 31.70 9.69
C LYS A 116 -27.98 31.74 11.22
N LYS A 117 -28.52 30.81 12.01
CA LYS A 117 -28.48 30.85 13.48
C LYS A 117 -27.27 30.18 14.13
N PHE A 118 -26.30 29.72 13.35
CA PHE A 118 -25.12 29.04 13.90
C PHE A 118 -23.82 29.33 13.14
N ARG A 119 -23.56 30.61 12.89
CA ARG A 119 -22.18 31.10 13.00
C ARG A 119 -21.86 31.06 14.50
N ALA A 120 -21.36 29.92 14.97
CA ALA A 120 -20.78 29.85 16.31
C ALA A 120 -19.59 30.82 16.31
N GLU A 121 -19.76 31.98 16.93
CA GLU A 121 -18.77 32.62 17.80
C GLU A 121 -17.32 32.62 17.28
N GLU A 122 -17.10 33.01 16.03
CA GLU A 122 -15.97 33.89 15.74
C GLU A 122 -16.45 35.28 16.14
N PRO A 123 -15.79 35.97 17.09
CA PRO A 123 -16.06 37.37 17.33
C PRO A 123 -15.92 38.08 15.99
N ASP A 124 -16.86 38.98 15.70
CA ASP A 124 -16.69 39.93 14.61
C ASP A 124 -15.29 40.58 14.77
N PRO A 125 -14.37 40.48 13.79
CA PRO A 125 -13.04 41.06 13.91
C PRO A 125 -13.09 42.56 14.25
N GLY A 126 -14.22 43.24 13.96
CA GLY A 126 -14.48 44.59 14.43
C GLY A 126 -14.72 44.71 15.95
N GLN A 127 -15.46 43.79 16.57
CA GLN A 127 -15.75 43.82 18.01
C GLN A 127 -14.55 43.38 18.86
N GLU A 128 -13.75 42.43 18.37
CA GLU A 128 -12.52 42.01 19.04
C GLU A 128 -11.44 43.10 19.00
N LEU A 129 -11.34 43.83 17.89
CA LEU A 129 -10.47 45.01 17.79
C LEU A 129 -10.91 46.11 18.75
N VAL A 130 -12.21 46.37 18.86
CA VAL A 130 -12.77 47.32 19.85
C VAL A 130 -12.50 46.85 21.28
N ARG A 131 -12.63 45.55 21.55
CA ARG A 131 -12.36 44.99 22.88
C ARG A 131 -10.88 45.10 23.25
N HIS A 132 -9.98 44.75 22.32
CA HIS A 132 -8.54 44.95 22.47
C HIS A 132 -8.17 46.42 22.63
N HIS A 133 -8.85 47.33 21.93
CA HIS A 133 -8.64 48.77 22.07
C HIS A 133 -9.06 49.26 23.46
N LEU A 134 -10.16 48.75 24.00
CA LEU A 134 -10.64 49.08 25.35
C LEU A 134 -9.77 48.50 26.46
N THR A 135 -9.28 47.26 26.32
CA THR A 135 -8.30 46.69 27.27
C THR A 135 -6.97 47.41 27.19
N LEU A 136 -6.48 47.78 26.00
CA LEU A 136 -5.30 48.62 25.87
C LEU A 136 -5.51 49.98 26.52
N HIS A 137 -6.66 50.62 26.31
CA HIS A 137 -6.98 51.90 26.93
C HIS A 137 -7.06 51.80 28.47
N GLY A 138 -7.62 50.71 28.99
CA GLY A 138 -7.68 50.43 30.43
C GLY A 138 -6.31 50.17 31.06
N LEU A 139 -5.39 49.53 30.33
CA LEU A 139 -3.99 49.35 30.75
C LEU A 139 -3.19 50.66 30.65
N LEU A 140 -3.56 51.55 29.72
CA LEU A 140 -2.98 52.88 29.55
C LEU A 140 -3.47 53.91 30.58
N SER A 141 -4.66 53.71 31.16
CA SER A 141 -5.27 54.63 32.14
C SER A 141 -5.02 54.24 33.60
N GLY A 142 -4.41 53.09 33.86
CA GLY A 142 -4.18 52.54 35.21
C GLY A 142 -3.10 53.23 36.07
N GLY A 143 -2.76 54.49 35.81
CA GLY A 143 -1.85 55.28 36.63
C GLY A 143 -2.36 56.71 36.78
N GLU A 144 -2.85 57.04 37.99
CA GLU A 144 -3.47 58.33 38.33
C GLU A 144 -2.47 59.52 38.34
N THR A 145 -1.18 59.33 38.02
CA THR A 145 -0.17 60.40 38.05
C THR A 145 0.65 60.51 36.74
N PRO A 146 0.94 61.74 36.23
CA PRO A 146 1.61 61.94 34.94
C PRO A 146 3.12 61.60 34.87
N GLU A 147 3.83 61.56 36.01
CA GLU A 147 5.31 61.42 36.04
C GLU A 147 5.81 59.97 36.05
N GLU A 148 4.95 59.00 36.39
CA GLU A 148 5.32 57.56 36.46
C GLU A 148 4.96 56.79 35.17
N ARG A 149 4.41 57.51 34.17
CA ARG A 149 4.01 56.96 32.89
C ARG A 149 5.23 56.58 32.07
N LEU A 150 5.62 55.31 32.12
CA LEU A 150 6.53 54.72 31.14
C LEU A 150 6.03 55.07 29.73
N PRO A 151 6.79 55.85 28.93
CA PRO A 151 6.36 56.26 27.61
C PRO A 151 6.08 55.02 26.75
N LEU A 152 5.03 55.06 25.92
CA LEU A 152 4.69 53.98 24.99
C LEU A 152 5.89 53.57 24.11
N SER A 153 6.78 54.52 23.82
CA SER A 153 8.05 54.27 23.12
C SER A 153 8.99 53.34 23.88
N VAL A 154 9.04 53.42 25.22
CA VAL A 154 9.88 52.56 26.07
C VAL A 154 9.33 51.14 26.13
N LEU A 155 8.01 50.97 26.25
CA LEU A 155 7.36 49.65 26.19
C LEU A 155 7.53 49.01 24.80
N MET A 156 7.28 49.76 23.73
CA MET A 156 7.48 49.27 22.36
C MET A 156 8.95 48.95 22.08
N ALA A 157 9.89 49.74 22.62
CA ALA A 157 11.31 49.42 22.55
C ALA A 157 11.65 48.14 23.31
N GLY A 158 11.05 47.91 24.48
CA GLY A 158 11.16 46.67 25.24
C GLY A 158 10.66 45.45 24.45
N MET A 159 9.45 45.52 23.89
CA MET A 159 8.90 44.44 23.06
C MET A 159 9.73 44.17 21.80
N ARG A 160 10.19 45.23 21.11
CA ARG A 160 11.08 45.08 19.94
C ARG A 160 12.41 44.45 20.33
N LYS A 161 12.95 44.79 21.50
CA LYS A 161 14.19 44.22 22.03
C LYS A 161 14.00 42.74 22.36
N GLU A 162 12.94 42.38 23.09
CA GLU A 162 12.63 40.99 23.44
C GLU A 162 12.36 40.12 22.20
N THR A 163 11.63 40.66 21.22
CA THR A 163 11.40 39.97 19.93
C THR A 163 12.72 39.73 19.19
N ARG A 164 13.61 40.73 19.18
CA ARG A 164 14.93 40.61 18.53
C ARG A 164 15.84 39.62 19.24
N GLU A 165 15.82 39.61 20.56
CA GLU A 165 16.56 38.64 21.39
C GLU A 165 16.02 37.22 21.18
N GLY A 166 14.70 37.04 21.13
CA GLY A 166 14.07 35.76 20.82
C GLY A 166 14.40 35.24 19.42
N LEU A 167 14.34 36.11 18.40
CA LEU A 167 14.76 35.76 17.04
C LEU A 167 16.22 35.35 16.97
N LYS A 168 17.10 36.05 17.68
CA LYS A 168 18.53 35.72 17.74
C LYS A 168 18.76 34.37 18.43
N ALA A 169 18.05 34.08 19.51
CA ALA A 169 18.13 32.79 20.20
C ALA A 169 17.63 31.63 19.29
N ILE A 170 16.59 31.88 18.49
CA ILE A 170 16.10 30.91 17.50
C ILE A 170 17.14 30.69 16.40
N GLU A 171 17.77 31.74 15.88
CA GLU A 171 18.84 31.66 14.87
C GLU A 171 20.01 30.81 15.38
N GLU A 172 20.51 31.10 16.59
CA GLU A 172 21.61 30.35 17.21
C GLU A 172 21.23 28.88 17.45
N THR A 173 20.00 28.61 17.90
CA THR A 173 19.52 27.23 18.11
C THR A 173 19.34 26.47 16.80
N LEU A 174 18.84 27.13 15.75
CA LEU A 174 18.68 26.54 14.42
C LEU A 174 20.03 26.22 13.80
N GLU A 175 21.01 27.11 13.89
CA GLU A 175 22.35 26.88 13.38
C GLU A 175 23.00 25.67 14.07
N GLN A 176 22.90 25.60 15.39
CA GLN A 176 23.37 24.43 16.16
C GLN A 176 22.65 23.14 15.78
N TYR A 177 21.34 23.20 15.57
CA TYR A 177 20.55 22.05 15.16
C TYR A 177 20.92 21.57 13.76
N LEU A 178 21.05 22.48 12.79
CA LEU A 178 21.45 22.15 11.41
C LEU A 178 22.85 21.56 11.36
N SER A 179 23.79 22.10 12.15
CA SER A 179 25.14 21.56 12.27
C SER A 179 25.13 20.14 12.85
N LYS A 180 24.46 19.92 14.00
CA LYS A 180 24.31 18.59 14.60
C LYS A 180 23.58 17.62 13.69
N MET A 181 22.53 18.06 13.00
CA MET A 181 21.76 17.23 12.07
C MET A 181 22.63 16.80 10.89
N THR A 182 23.43 17.70 10.34
CA THR A 182 24.37 17.40 9.26
C THR A 182 25.45 16.42 9.71
N GLU A 183 26.04 16.64 10.90
CA GLU A 183 27.02 15.74 11.48
C GLU A 183 26.42 14.35 11.76
N ASN A 184 25.25 14.28 12.38
CA ASN A 184 24.57 13.03 12.70
C ASN A 184 24.15 12.27 11.43
N ASN A 185 23.62 12.97 10.43
CA ASN A 185 23.27 12.35 9.15
C ASN A 185 24.52 11.82 8.43
N SER A 186 25.62 12.57 8.44
CA SER A 186 26.88 12.11 7.87
C SER A 186 27.39 10.84 8.57
N ARG A 187 27.40 10.83 9.91
CA ARG A 187 27.78 9.65 10.71
C ARG A 187 26.88 8.44 10.41
N ALA A 188 25.56 8.63 10.41
CA ALA A 188 24.59 7.56 10.13
C ALA A 188 24.76 6.99 8.72
N LEU A 189 24.99 7.83 7.71
CA LEU A 189 25.27 7.38 6.34
C LEU A 189 26.58 6.62 6.25
N LEU A 190 27.63 7.06 6.95
CA LEU A 190 28.93 6.40 6.97
C LEU A 190 28.83 5.03 7.65
N GLU A 191 28.11 4.94 8.77
CA GLU A 191 27.83 3.69 9.48
C GLU A 191 26.99 2.72 8.64
N ALA A 192 25.93 3.23 7.99
CA ALA A 192 25.11 2.42 7.07
C ALA A 192 25.95 1.90 5.90
N LEU A 193 26.79 2.76 5.29
CA LEU A 193 27.69 2.36 4.20
C LEU A 193 28.68 1.29 4.67
N GLN A 194 29.32 1.47 5.82
CA GLN A 194 30.24 0.48 6.40
C GLN A 194 29.55 -0.86 6.66
N ASN A 195 28.33 -0.83 7.21
CA ASN A 195 27.54 -2.04 7.43
C ASN A 195 27.15 -2.73 6.11
N VAL A 196 26.79 -1.95 5.09
CA VAL A 196 26.50 -2.49 3.76
C VAL A 196 27.74 -3.14 3.16
N VAL A 197 28.91 -2.48 3.20
CA VAL A 197 30.17 -3.03 2.70
C VAL A 197 30.53 -4.32 3.42
N LYS A 198 30.44 -4.35 4.76
CA LYS A 198 30.71 -5.55 5.55
C LYS A 198 29.73 -6.69 5.23
N SER A 199 28.44 -6.36 5.07
CA SER A 199 27.42 -7.34 4.70
C SER A 199 27.63 -7.87 3.27
N PHE A 200 28.08 -7.01 2.35
CA PHE A 200 28.41 -7.38 0.99
C PHE A 200 29.63 -8.30 0.96
N GLU A 201 30.68 -7.99 1.70
CA GLU A 201 31.86 -8.84 1.84
C GLU A 201 31.49 -10.23 2.34
N SER A 202 30.70 -10.31 3.42
CA SER A 202 30.22 -11.58 3.97
C SER A 202 29.39 -12.37 2.96
N ARG A 203 28.42 -11.72 2.31
CA ARG A 203 27.55 -12.37 1.31
C ARG A 203 28.31 -12.77 0.06
N LEU A 204 29.27 -11.98 -0.38
CA LEU A 204 30.10 -12.28 -1.55
C LEU A 204 30.97 -13.49 -1.26
N ASN A 205 31.58 -13.57 -0.08
CA ASN A 205 32.42 -14.71 0.29
C ASN A 205 31.59 -16.00 0.42
N GLU A 206 30.42 -15.93 1.08
CA GLU A 206 29.52 -17.08 1.22
C GLU A 206 28.96 -17.53 -0.14
N SER A 207 28.45 -16.60 -0.94
CA SER A 207 27.87 -16.88 -2.27
C SER A 207 28.92 -17.40 -3.25
N THR A 208 30.13 -16.85 -3.21
CA THR A 208 31.22 -17.31 -4.08
C THR A 208 31.67 -18.70 -3.66
N ALA A 209 31.81 -18.96 -2.36
CA ALA A 209 32.17 -20.29 -1.87
C ALA A 209 31.10 -21.35 -2.21
N SER A 210 29.82 -21.03 -2.03
CA SER A 210 28.72 -21.94 -2.39
C SER A 210 28.65 -22.18 -3.90
N THR A 211 28.76 -21.12 -4.70
CA THR A 211 28.74 -21.22 -6.17
C THR A 211 29.94 -22.03 -6.68
N MET A 212 31.14 -21.85 -6.13
CA MET A 212 32.31 -22.64 -6.50
C MET A 212 32.16 -24.12 -6.10
N LYS A 213 31.49 -24.40 -4.98
CA LYS A 213 31.18 -25.77 -4.57
C LYS A 213 30.18 -26.43 -5.51
N GLU A 214 29.09 -25.74 -5.88
CA GLU A 214 28.12 -26.23 -6.86
C GLU A 214 28.76 -26.44 -8.24
N LEU A 215 29.59 -25.49 -8.68
CA LEU A 215 30.35 -25.61 -9.92
C LEU A 215 31.28 -26.82 -9.88
N SER A 216 32.01 -27.04 -8.79
CA SER A 216 32.89 -28.22 -8.63
C SER A 216 32.11 -29.53 -8.73
N LEU A 217 30.90 -29.61 -8.16
CA LEU A 217 30.04 -30.78 -8.24
C LEU A 217 29.53 -31.01 -9.67
N ALA A 218 29.04 -29.95 -10.33
CA ALA A 218 28.58 -30.04 -11.71
C ALA A 218 29.70 -30.48 -12.67
N VAL A 219 30.91 -29.92 -12.51
CA VAL A 219 32.09 -30.35 -13.28
C VAL A 219 32.41 -31.82 -13.02
N LYS A 220 32.30 -32.29 -11.77
CA LYS A 220 32.53 -33.69 -11.42
C LYS A 220 31.49 -34.63 -12.08
N GLU A 221 30.22 -34.24 -12.10
CA GLU A 221 29.17 -35.00 -12.79
C GLU A 221 29.42 -35.07 -14.30
N ILE A 222 29.82 -33.94 -14.92
CA ILE A 222 30.19 -33.92 -16.35
C ILE A 222 31.37 -34.84 -16.62
N VAL A 223 32.40 -34.85 -15.77
CA VAL A 223 33.54 -35.77 -15.93
C VAL A 223 33.09 -37.22 -15.80
N SER A 224 32.24 -37.54 -14.83
CA SER A 224 31.68 -38.90 -14.69
C SER A 224 30.88 -39.32 -15.92
N TRP A 225 30.10 -38.39 -16.49
CA TRP A 225 29.36 -38.65 -17.71
C TRP A 225 30.28 -38.84 -18.92
N GLN A 226 31.35 -38.04 -19.04
CA GLN A 226 32.37 -38.20 -20.07
C GLN A 226 33.08 -39.55 -19.98
N GLU A 227 33.40 -40.02 -18.78
CA GLU A 227 34.00 -41.35 -18.55
C GLU A 227 33.05 -42.47 -19.00
N GLY A 228 31.77 -42.39 -18.58
CA GLY A 228 30.74 -43.35 -18.98
C GLY A 228 30.48 -43.35 -20.50
N TYR A 229 30.46 -42.17 -21.13
CA TYR A 229 30.35 -42.04 -22.58
C TYR A 229 31.56 -42.65 -23.31
N ARG A 230 32.77 -42.43 -22.78
CA ARG A 230 34.00 -43.02 -23.31
C ARG A 230 33.99 -44.56 -23.23
N GLU A 231 33.39 -45.14 -22.19
CA GLU A 231 33.24 -46.60 -22.08
C GLU A 231 32.11 -47.15 -22.98
N ALA A 232 30.99 -46.43 -23.09
CA ALA A 232 29.83 -46.86 -23.88
C ALA A 232 30.07 -46.78 -25.38
N MET A 233 30.81 -45.76 -25.86
CA MET A 233 30.99 -45.54 -27.29
C MET A 233 31.60 -46.72 -28.04
N PRO A 234 32.71 -47.34 -27.58
CA PRO A 234 33.27 -48.53 -28.22
C PRO A 234 32.26 -49.67 -28.35
N ARG A 235 31.44 -49.90 -27.30
CA ARG A 235 30.41 -50.95 -27.31
C ARG A 235 29.31 -50.64 -28.33
N ILE A 236 28.82 -49.41 -28.35
CA ILE A 236 27.80 -48.97 -29.32
C ILE A 236 28.35 -49.07 -30.74
N THR A 237 29.58 -48.61 -31.00
CA THR A 237 30.19 -48.74 -32.33
C THR A 237 30.40 -50.19 -32.74
N ALA A 238 30.72 -51.08 -31.80
CA ALA A 238 30.86 -52.50 -32.08
C ALA A 238 29.50 -53.15 -32.45
N GLU A 239 28.44 -52.84 -31.72
CA GLU A 239 27.09 -53.33 -32.03
C GLU A 239 26.56 -52.75 -33.35
N LEU A 240 26.77 -51.45 -33.61
CA LEU A 240 26.44 -50.84 -34.89
C LEU A 240 27.22 -51.46 -36.05
N ALA A 241 28.52 -51.76 -35.86
CA ALA A 241 29.32 -52.45 -36.87
C ALA A 241 28.82 -53.88 -37.16
N LYS A 242 28.34 -54.61 -36.15
CA LYS A 242 27.70 -55.94 -36.34
C LYS A 242 26.43 -55.87 -37.17
N ILE A 243 25.67 -54.77 -37.08
CA ILE A 243 24.44 -54.57 -37.86
C ILE A 243 24.75 -54.02 -39.26
N ALA A 244 25.73 -53.12 -39.36
CA ALA A 244 26.10 -52.47 -40.62
C ALA A 244 26.81 -53.43 -41.59
N ASN A 245 27.74 -54.28 -41.12
CA ASN A 245 28.50 -55.19 -41.98
C ASN A 245 27.63 -56.17 -42.81
N PRO A 246 26.57 -56.81 -42.24
CA PRO A 246 25.62 -57.60 -43.02
C PRO A 246 24.79 -56.77 -44.00
N MET A 247 24.37 -55.57 -43.60
CA MET A 247 23.57 -54.66 -44.46
C MET A 247 24.37 -54.18 -45.68
N GLU A 248 25.67 -53.90 -45.51
CA GLU A 248 26.58 -53.57 -46.61
C GLU A 248 26.70 -54.73 -47.61
N LYS A 249 26.89 -55.97 -47.12
CA LYS A 249 26.88 -57.17 -47.97
C LYS A 249 25.56 -57.38 -48.71
N ILE A 250 24.42 -57.07 -48.10
CA ILE A 250 23.10 -57.16 -48.74
C ILE A 250 22.98 -56.06 -49.82
N GLY A 251 23.46 -54.85 -49.55
CA GLY A 251 23.50 -53.74 -50.52
C GLY A 251 24.34 -54.05 -51.76
N GLU A 252 25.54 -54.63 -51.58
CA GLU A 252 26.37 -55.09 -52.71
C GLU A 252 25.67 -56.20 -53.51
N PHE A 253 24.99 -57.14 -52.83
CA PHE A 253 24.23 -58.20 -53.49
C PHE A 253 23.08 -57.66 -54.35
N THR A 254 22.43 -56.57 -53.92
CA THR A 254 21.35 -55.93 -54.70
C THR A 254 21.83 -55.20 -55.97
N TRP A 255 23.08 -54.73 -56.02
CA TRP A 255 23.70 -54.17 -57.24
C TRP A 255 24.25 -55.23 -58.21
N VAL A 256 24.45 -56.48 -57.76
CA VAL A 256 24.89 -57.61 -58.60
C VAL A 256 23.71 -58.27 -59.36
N ILE A 257 22.46 -57.92 -59.04
CA ILE A 257 21.27 -58.35 -59.80
C ILE A 257 20.61 -57.19 -60.60
N PRO A 258 21.24 -56.58 -61.63
CA PRO A 258 20.55 -55.62 -62.50
C PRO A 258 19.72 -56.23 -63.65
N HIS A 259 19.52 -57.55 -63.74
CA HIS A 259 18.96 -58.15 -64.96
C HIS A 259 17.85 -59.21 -64.80
N LEU A 260 17.31 -59.43 -63.60
CA LEU A 260 16.26 -60.45 -63.40
C LEU A 260 14.85 -59.89 -63.11
N TRP A 261 14.65 -58.58 -63.26
CA TRP A 261 13.35 -57.95 -63.03
C TRP A 261 12.82 -57.18 -64.26
N TRP A 262 12.90 -57.80 -65.44
CA TRP A 262 12.05 -57.46 -66.59
C TRP A 262 11.42 -58.73 -67.17
N GLY A 263 10.16 -58.97 -66.77
CA GLY A 263 9.10 -59.62 -67.55
C GLY A 263 9.37 -60.96 -68.24
N THR A 264 9.01 -62.06 -67.58
CA THR A 264 8.35 -63.21 -68.26
C THR A 264 7.16 -63.71 -67.44
N HIS A 265 6.05 -62.98 -67.54
CA HIS A 265 4.71 -63.56 -67.48
C HIS A 265 4.11 -63.46 -68.88
N THR A 266 4.43 -64.43 -69.73
CA THR A 266 3.53 -64.93 -70.77
C THR A 266 3.60 -66.45 -70.74
N LEU A 267 2.46 -67.03 -70.37
CA LEU A 267 2.04 -68.43 -70.42
C LEU A 267 2.70 -69.41 -69.45
#